data_AF-A0A443DHZ0-F1
#
_entry.id   AF-A0A443DHZ0-F1
#
_cell.length_a   1.000
_cell.length_b   1.000
_cell.length_c   1.000
_cell.angle_alpha   90.00
_cell.angle_beta   90.00
_cell.angle_gamma   90.00
#
_symmetry.space_group_name_H-M   'P 1'
#
loop_
_entity.id
_entity.type
_entity.pdbx_description
1 polymer ?
#
loop_
_entity_poly.entity_id
_entity_poly.type
_entity_poly.pdbx_seq_one_letter_code
_entity_poly.pdbx_strand_id
1 'polypeptide(L)'
;FYTLGPLTTDIAPGYDHITSGIGAAMIGWYGTAMLCYVTPKEHLGLPDRNDVKTGVITYKIAAHAADLAKGHPTAKLRDDALSRARFEFRWEDQFNLSLDPE
;
A
#
# COMPACT_ATOMS: atom_id res chain seq x y z
N PHE A 1 -13.95 -4.39 10.64
CA PHE A 1 -14.40 -4.93 9.35
C PHE A 1 -13.21 -5.48 8.59
N TYR A 2 -13.43 -6.48 7.73
CA TYR A 2 -12.39 -7.12 6.91
C TYR A 2 -12.85 -7.14 5.45
N THR A 3 -12.03 -6.66 4.52
CA THR A 3 -12.39 -6.51 3.10
C THR A 3 -11.35 -7.15 2.18
N LEU A 4 -11.76 -7.49 0.96
CA LEU A 4 -10.87 -7.83 -0.16
C LEU A 4 -10.92 -6.67 -1.15
N GLY A 5 -9.87 -5.84 -1.21
CA GLY A 5 -9.93 -4.54 -1.89
C GLY A 5 -10.80 -3.51 -1.16
N PRO A 6 -11.81 -2.89 -1.82
CA PRO A 6 -12.46 -3.35 -3.05
C PRO A 6 -11.78 -2.91 -4.35
N LEU A 7 -11.91 -3.73 -5.41
CA LEU A 7 -11.59 -3.30 -6.77
C LEU A 7 -12.53 -2.16 -7.17
N THR A 8 -11.95 -1.07 -7.63
CA THR A 8 -12.71 0.14 -8.03
C THR A 8 -13.14 0.11 -9.50
N THR A 9 -12.60 -0.82 -10.29
CA THR A 9 -12.93 -1.04 -11.69
C THR A 9 -12.49 -2.44 -12.13
N ASP A 10 -13.19 -3.01 -13.12
CA ASP A 10 -12.98 -4.38 -13.59
C ASP A 10 -12.19 -4.46 -14.92
N ILE A 11 -11.80 -3.31 -15.49
CA ILE A 11 -11.25 -3.24 -16.86
C ILE A 11 -9.72 -3.35 -16.94
N ALA A 12 -9.05 -3.72 -15.85
CA ALA A 12 -7.59 -3.73 -15.77
C ALA A 12 -7.00 -5.03 -15.17
N PRO A 13 -7.37 -6.23 -15.69
CA PRO A 13 -6.76 -7.47 -15.23
C PRO A 13 -5.25 -7.43 -15.45
N GLY A 14 -4.47 -7.96 -14.49
CA GLY A 14 -3.02 -7.76 -14.43
C GLY A 14 -2.59 -6.59 -13.53
N TYR A 15 -3.52 -5.69 -13.23
CA TYR A 15 -3.29 -4.49 -12.42
C TYR A 15 -4.27 -4.39 -11.24
N ASP A 16 -4.90 -5.50 -10.85
CA ASP A 16 -5.94 -5.51 -9.82
C ASP A 16 -5.42 -5.14 -8.43
N HIS A 17 -4.14 -5.37 -8.14
CA HIS A 17 -3.48 -4.82 -6.96
C HIS A 17 -3.58 -3.28 -6.91
N ILE A 18 -3.54 -2.58 -8.05
CA ILE A 18 -3.71 -1.12 -8.14
C ILE A 18 -5.19 -0.74 -8.03
N THR A 19 -6.07 -1.38 -8.83
CA THR A 19 -7.51 -1.06 -8.82
C THR A 19 -8.11 -1.24 -7.44
N SER A 20 -7.69 -2.30 -6.75
CA SER A 20 -8.09 -2.60 -5.38
C SER A 20 -7.35 -1.79 -4.33
N GLY A 21 -6.08 -1.43 -4.55
CA GLY A 21 -5.32 -0.57 -3.65
C GLY A 21 -5.97 0.80 -3.42
N ILE A 22 -6.60 1.35 -4.46
CA ILE A 22 -7.38 2.61 -4.38
C ILE A 22 -8.56 2.42 -3.42
N GLY A 23 -9.40 1.41 -3.65
CA GLY A 23 -10.57 1.15 -2.80
C GLY A 23 -10.17 0.77 -1.38
N ALA A 24 -9.10 -0.02 -1.23
CA ALA A 24 -8.56 -0.44 0.05
C ALA A 24 -8.11 0.76 0.90
N ALA A 25 -7.42 1.74 0.32
CA ALA A 25 -7.04 2.97 1.02
C ALA A 25 -8.27 3.79 1.46
N MET A 26 -9.28 3.94 0.58
CA MET A 26 -10.51 4.67 0.90
C MET A 26 -11.31 3.99 2.01
N ILE A 27 -11.58 2.69 1.88
CA ILE A 27 -12.39 1.96 2.86
C ILE A 27 -11.63 1.74 4.18
N GLY A 28 -10.29 1.66 4.12
CA GLY A 28 -9.41 1.70 5.28
C GLY A 28 -9.53 3.03 6.03
N TRP A 29 -9.50 4.15 5.29
CA TRP A 29 -9.73 5.48 5.86
C TRP A 29 -11.11 5.57 6.53
N TYR A 30 -12.14 4.98 5.92
CA TYR A 30 -13.50 4.93 6.47
C TYR A 30 -13.68 3.93 7.64
N GLY A 31 -12.63 3.25 8.09
CA GLY A 31 -12.64 2.47 9.32
C GLY A 31 -12.59 0.95 9.15
N THR A 32 -12.31 0.43 7.96
CA THR A 32 -11.96 -0.99 7.81
C THR A 32 -10.69 -1.30 8.60
N ALA A 33 -10.71 -2.42 9.34
CA ALA A 33 -9.67 -2.76 10.31
C ALA A 33 -8.60 -3.69 9.73
N MET A 34 -8.93 -4.44 8.67
CA MET A 34 -8.01 -5.34 7.98
C MET A 34 -8.32 -5.38 6.49
N LEU A 35 -7.28 -5.32 5.67
CA LEU A 35 -7.35 -5.33 4.21
C LEU A 35 -6.70 -6.62 3.70
N CYS A 36 -7.48 -7.49 3.05
CA CYS A 36 -6.94 -8.61 2.29
C CYS A 36 -6.31 -8.08 1.01
N TYR A 37 -5.04 -8.37 0.81
CA TYR A 37 -4.32 -7.98 -0.39
C TYR A 37 -4.82 -8.67 -1.65
N VAL A 38 -4.56 -8.02 -2.77
CA VAL A 38 -4.83 -8.52 -4.13
C VAL A 38 -3.52 -8.45 -4.89
N THR A 39 -3.21 -9.49 -5.65
CA THR A 39 -1.96 -9.58 -6.42
C THR A 39 -2.17 -9.07 -7.85
N PRO A 40 -1.10 -8.80 -8.63
CA PRO A 40 -1.22 -8.54 -10.06
C PRO A 40 -1.91 -9.67 -10.84
N LYS A 41 -1.78 -10.92 -10.37
CA LYS A 41 -2.35 -12.12 -11.01
C LYS A 41 -3.79 -12.42 -10.64
N GLU A 42 -4.44 -11.57 -9.85
CA GLU A 42 -5.86 -11.73 -9.58
C GLU A 42 -6.64 -11.83 -10.91
N HIS A 43 -7.61 -12.74 -10.95
CA HIS A 43 -8.38 -13.10 -12.14
C HIS A 43 -7.59 -13.72 -13.32
N LEU A 44 -6.27 -13.92 -13.19
CA LEU A 44 -5.40 -14.43 -14.27
C LEU A 44 -4.72 -15.75 -13.94
N GLY A 45 -4.44 -16.05 -12.66
CA GLY A 45 -3.82 -17.31 -12.27
C GLY A 45 -3.20 -17.27 -10.88
N LEU A 46 -2.38 -18.28 -10.57
CA LEU A 46 -1.65 -18.33 -9.30
C LEU A 46 -0.49 -17.32 -9.31
N PRO A 47 -0.31 -16.53 -8.23
CA PRO A 47 0.78 -15.56 -8.13
C PRO A 47 2.13 -16.24 -7.92
N ASP A 48 3.18 -15.66 -8.48
CA ASP A 48 4.56 -16.02 -8.16
C ASP A 48 5.11 -15.23 -6.94
N ARG A 49 6.39 -15.43 -6.60
CA ARG A 49 7.03 -14.74 -5.46
C ARG A 49 7.00 -13.21 -5.61
N ASN A 50 7.20 -12.69 -6.81
CA ASN A 50 7.23 -11.25 -7.06
C ASN A 50 5.81 -10.67 -7.05
N ASP A 51 4.82 -11.39 -7.54
CA ASP A 51 3.40 -11.01 -7.45
C ASP A 51 2.95 -10.89 -5.98
N VAL A 52 3.39 -11.84 -5.13
CA VAL A 52 3.13 -11.79 -3.68
C VAL A 52 3.80 -10.59 -3.05
N LYS A 53 5.10 -10.32 -3.32
CA LYS A 53 5.81 -9.14 -2.80
C LYS A 53 5.09 -7.85 -3.22
N THR A 54 4.73 -7.75 -4.50
CA THR A 54 4.03 -6.60 -5.08
C THR A 54 2.72 -6.34 -4.35
N GLY A 55 1.85 -7.35 -4.24
CA GLY A 55 0.57 -7.19 -3.53
C GLY A 55 0.74 -6.76 -2.07
N VAL A 56 1.71 -7.35 -1.35
CA VAL A 56 1.97 -6.99 0.05
C VAL A 56 2.43 -5.54 0.17
N ILE A 57 3.38 -5.09 -0.66
CA ILE A 57 3.86 -3.70 -0.62
C ILE A 57 2.74 -2.74 -1.00
N THR A 58 1.95 -3.04 -2.04
CA THR A 58 0.79 -2.24 -2.44
C THR A 58 -0.20 -2.06 -1.30
N TYR A 59 -0.51 -3.13 -0.56
CA TYR A 59 -1.46 -3.04 0.55
C TYR A 59 -0.87 -2.40 1.81
N LYS A 60 0.45 -2.49 2.04
CA LYS A 60 1.12 -1.69 3.10
C LYS A 60 1.05 -0.20 2.78
N ILE A 61 1.19 0.19 1.50
CA ILE A 61 0.99 1.58 1.06
C ILE A 61 -0.46 2.01 1.32
N ALA A 62 -1.44 1.21 0.90
CA ALA A 62 -2.86 1.53 1.08
C ALA A 62 -3.26 1.65 2.56
N ALA A 63 -2.79 0.73 3.41
CA ALA A 63 -3.03 0.77 4.85
C ALA A 63 -2.39 2.01 5.50
N HIS A 64 -1.14 2.32 5.15
CA HIS A 64 -0.45 3.51 5.66
C HIS A 64 -1.14 4.81 5.21
N ALA A 65 -1.58 4.88 3.95
CA ALA A 65 -2.35 6.01 3.43
C ALA A 65 -3.67 6.20 4.20
N ALA A 66 -4.36 5.10 4.52
CA ALA A 66 -5.55 5.13 5.36
C ALA A 66 -5.25 5.64 6.78
N ASP A 67 -4.14 5.20 7.40
CA ASP A 67 -3.75 5.66 8.74
C ASP A 67 -3.36 7.15 8.76
N LEU A 68 -2.69 7.65 7.72
CA LEU A 68 -2.45 9.08 7.53
C LEU A 68 -3.77 9.86 7.42
N ALA A 69 -4.70 9.40 6.60
CA ALA A 69 -6.00 10.06 6.40
C ALA A 69 -6.89 10.04 7.66
N LYS A 70 -6.75 9.01 8.49
CA LYS A 70 -7.39 8.91 9.82
C LYS A 70 -6.74 9.81 10.88
N GLY A 71 -5.57 10.36 10.62
CA GLY A 71 -4.78 11.09 11.61
C GLY A 71 -4.26 10.19 12.73
N HIS A 72 -3.90 8.94 12.42
CA HIS A 72 -3.34 8.03 13.43
C HIS A 72 -2.05 8.66 14.03
N PRO A 73 -1.89 8.71 15.37
CA PRO A 73 -0.92 9.59 16.04
C PRO A 73 0.53 9.48 15.55
N THR A 74 0.95 8.29 15.10
CA THR A 74 2.33 8.00 14.70
C THR A 74 2.53 7.83 13.20
N ALA A 75 1.47 7.84 12.39
CA ALA A 75 1.58 7.52 10.96
C ALA A 75 2.50 8.51 10.23
N LYS A 76 2.33 9.80 10.52
CA LYS A 76 3.09 10.88 9.87
C LYS A 76 4.59 10.88 10.17
N LEU A 77 5.02 10.25 11.26
CA LEU A 77 6.43 10.26 11.68
C LEU A 77 7.35 9.66 10.60
N ARG A 78 6.91 8.59 9.94
CA ARG A 78 7.69 7.94 8.88
C ARG A 78 7.80 8.82 7.64
N ASP A 79 6.70 9.42 7.19
CA ASP A 79 6.66 10.35 6.05
C ASP A 79 7.56 11.55 6.28
N ASP A 80 7.50 12.15 7.47
CA ASP A 80 8.29 13.32 7.81
C ASP A 80 9.79 12.96 7.92
N ALA A 81 10.13 11.79 8.47
CA ALA A 81 11.51 11.30 8.52
C ALA A 81 12.09 11.07 7.12
N LEU A 82 11.36 10.39 6.24
CA LEU A 82 11.79 10.13 4.87
C LEU A 82 11.87 11.44 4.06
N SER A 83 10.91 12.34 4.22
CA SER A 83 10.90 13.65 3.56
C SER A 83 12.08 14.52 3.98
N ARG A 84 12.46 14.47 5.27
CA ARG A 84 13.64 15.17 5.78
C ARG A 84 14.94 14.58 5.23
N ALA A 85 15.06 13.25 5.21
CA ALA A 85 16.20 12.58 4.60
C ALA A 85 16.35 12.95 3.11
N ARG A 86 15.24 13.02 2.37
CA ARG A 86 15.20 13.50 0.99
C ARG A 86 15.68 14.94 0.85
N PHE A 87 15.18 15.85 1.70
CA PHE A 87 15.55 17.26 1.67
C PHE A 87 17.04 17.49 1.97
N GLU A 88 17.60 16.71 2.90
CA GLU A 88 18.99 16.77 3.33
C GLU A 88 19.94 15.94 2.45
N PHE A 89 19.44 15.33 1.37
CA PHE A 89 20.18 14.44 0.48
C PHE A 89 20.86 13.24 1.19
N ARG A 90 20.27 12.77 2.29
CA ARG A 90 20.69 11.55 3.00
C ARG A 90 20.13 10.31 2.29
N TRP A 91 20.76 9.93 1.19
CA TRP A 91 20.28 8.87 0.29
C TRP A 91 20.07 7.52 0.97
N GLU A 92 21.07 7.05 1.73
CA GLU A 92 20.99 5.77 2.44
C GLU A 92 19.81 5.75 3.43
N ASP A 93 19.62 6.83 4.17
CA ASP A 93 18.48 6.97 5.08
C ASP A 93 17.15 6.99 4.33
N GLN A 94 17.07 7.69 3.18
CA GLN A 94 15.87 7.71 2.36
C GLN A 94 15.48 6.29 1.90
N PHE A 95 16.44 5.50 1.43
CA PHE A 95 16.19 4.12 1.00
C PHE A 95 15.77 3.25 2.18
N ASN A 96 16.52 3.26 3.28
CA ASN A 96 16.23 2.47 4.48
C ASN A 96 14.88 2.80 5.14
N LEU A 97 14.39 4.02 4.99
CA LEU A 97 13.07 4.43 5.50
C LEU A 97 11.90 4.02 4.58
N SER A 98 12.15 3.66 3.33
CA SER A 98 11.12 3.26 2.37
C SER A 98 10.47 1.91 2.71
N LEU A 99 9.33 1.58 2.09
CA LEU A 99 8.62 0.32 2.37
C LEU A 99 9.31 -0.92 1.78
N ASP A 100 10.17 -0.72 0.79
CA ASP A 100 10.90 -1.76 0.08
C ASP A 100 12.29 -1.22 -0.31
N PRO A 101 13.29 -1.30 0.60
CA PRO A 101 14.61 -0.70 0.41
C PRO A 101 15.57 -1.49 -0.49
N GLU A 102 15.22 -2.74 -0.84
CA GLU A 102 16.02 -3.63 -1.69
C GLU A 102 15.78 -3.42 -3.19
#